data_AF-A0A251WDD1-F1
#
_entry.id   AF-A0A251WDD1-F1
#
_cell.length_a   1.000
_cell.length_b   1.000
_cell.length_c   1.000
_cell.angle_alpha   90.00
_cell.angle_beta   90.00
_cell.angle_gamma   90.00
#
_symmetry.space_group_name_H-M   'P 1'
#
loop_
_entity.id
_entity.type
_entity.pdbx_description
1 polymer ?
#
loop_
_entity_poly.entity_id
_entity_poly.type
_entity_poly.pdbx_seq_one_letter_code
_entity_poly.pdbx_strand_id
1 'polypeptide(L)'
;MKTSRFSEEQITSILQQAERDGITVEEVCRKHGIHKQTYYGWKKKFGGMEGSDVARLRALETENNRLKRALADAMLDNQILKELNAKKW
;
A
#
# COMPACT_ATOMS: atom_id res chain seq x y z
N MET A 1 -8.13 1.31 -9.37
CA MET A 1 -9.33 1.37 -8.50
C MET A 1 -9.57 2.85 -8.23
N LYS A 2 -10.79 3.38 -8.44
CA LYS A 2 -11.10 4.76 -8.03
C LYS A 2 -10.72 4.93 -6.55
N THR A 3 -10.29 6.12 -6.17
CA THR A 3 -9.93 6.46 -4.78
C THR A 3 -11.05 6.00 -3.85
N SER A 4 -10.74 5.08 -2.94
CA SER A 4 -11.72 4.58 -1.97
C SER A 4 -12.10 5.71 -1.02
N ARG A 5 -13.39 5.79 -0.66
CA ARG A 5 -13.86 6.68 0.44
C ARG A 5 -13.28 6.23 1.80
N PHE A 6 -12.91 4.96 1.91
CA PHE A 6 -12.37 4.37 3.12
C PHE A 6 -10.85 4.31 3.06
N SER A 7 -10.19 4.63 4.18
CA SER A 7 -8.75 4.39 4.35
C SER A 7 -8.45 2.89 4.37
N GLU A 8 -7.19 2.51 4.14
CA GLU A 8 -6.80 1.09 4.15
C GLU A 8 -6.97 0.45 5.53
N GLU A 9 -6.76 1.22 6.60
CA GLU A 9 -7.03 0.80 7.98
C GLU A 9 -8.51 0.54 8.21
N GLN A 10 -9.38 1.44 7.73
CA GLN A 10 -10.84 1.26 7.79
C GLN A 10 -11.27 0.03 7.00
N ILE A 11 -10.71 -0.18 5.80
CA ILE A 11 -10.99 -1.36 4.98
C ILE A 11 -10.63 -2.63 5.74
N THR A 12 -9.45 -2.67 6.37
CA THR A 12 -8.97 -3.84 7.12
C THR A 12 -9.85 -4.12 8.34
N SER A 13 -10.26 -3.08 9.07
CA SER A 13 -11.21 -3.21 10.19
C SER A 13 -12.59 -3.73 9.74
N ILE A 14 -13.08 -3.28 8.58
CA ILE A 14 -14.34 -3.77 7.99
C ILE A 14 -14.23 -5.25 7.60
N LEU A 15 -13.11 -5.67 7.02
CA LEU A 15 -12.86 -7.08 6.68
C LEU A 15 -12.82 -7.96 7.94
N GLN A 16 -12.16 -7.50 9.00
CA GLN A 16 -12.05 -8.21 10.27
C GLN A 16 -13.40 -8.37 10.99
N GLN A 17 -14.33 -7.42 10.89
CA GLN A 17 -15.70 -7.57 11.43
C GLN A 17 -16.43 -8.80 10.88
N ALA A 18 -16.19 -9.17 9.62
CA ALA A 18 -16.78 -10.37 9.03
C ALA A 18 -16.05 -11.67 9.41
N GLU A 19 -14.77 -11.59 9.80
CA GLU A 19 -13.92 -12.76 10.07
C GLU A 19 -13.84 -13.10 11.56
N ARG A 20 -13.80 -12.09 12.45
CA ARG A 20 -13.72 -12.27 13.92
C ARG A 20 -15.09 -12.25 14.59
N ASP A 21 -15.95 -11.29 14.23
CA ASP A 21 -17.19 -11.04 14.97
C ASP A 21 -18.36 -11.94 14.52
N GLY A 22 -18.11 -12.86 13.58
CA GLY A 22 -19.13 -13.78 13.05
C GLY A 22 -20.25 -13.09 12.26
N ILE A 23 -20.08 -11.82 11.89
CA ILE A 23 -21.06 -11.04 11.16
C ILE A 23 -21.03 -11.47 9.68
N THR A 24 -22.20 -11.68 9.08
CA THR A 24 -22.29 -12.04 7.66
C THR A 24 -21.76 -10.92 6.76
N VAL A 25 -21.21 -11.30 5.61
CA VAL A 25 -20.71 -10.33 4.61
C VAL A 25 -21.83 -9.38 4.17
N GLU A 26 -23.06 -9.88 4.07
CA GLU A 26 -24.29 -9.14 3.78
C GLU A 26 -24.53 -8.01 4.77
N GLU A 27 -24.42 -8.30 6.07
CA GLU A 27 -24.66 -7.33 7.14
C GLU A 27 -23.54 -6.29 7.19
N VAL A 28 -22.28 -6.70 7.02
CA VAL A 28 -21.14 -5.78 6.91
C VAL A 28 -21.32 -4.84 5.71
N CYS A 29 -21.73 -5.38 4.56
CA CYS A 29 -22.01 -4.59 3.36
C CYS A 29 -23.13 -3.56 3.61
N ARG A 30 -24.22 -3.97 4.27
CA ARG A 30 -25.33 -3.07 4.62
C ARG A 30 -24.91 -1.98 5.60
N LYS A 31 -24.18 -2.34 6.67
CA LYS A 31 -23.72 -1.42 7.71
C LYS A 31 -22.81 -0.33 7.18
N HIS A 32 -21.90 -0.67 6.27
CA HIS A 32 -20.91 0.27 5.72
C HIS A 32 -21.33 0.88 4.38
N GLY A 33 -22.50 0.49 3.84
CA GLY A 33 -23.02 0.98 2.56
C GLY A 33 -22.12 0.61 1.38
N ILE A 34 -21.55 -0.60 1.38
CA ILE A 34 -20.67 -1.11 0.33
C ILE A 34 -21.30 -2.30 -0.37
N HIS A 35 -20.99 -2.50 -1.65
CA HIS A 35 -21.43 -3.67 -2.38
C HIS A 35 -20.55 -4.89 -2.05
N LYS A 36 -21.11 -6.11 -2.12
CA LYS A 36 -20.35 -7.35 -1.90
C LYS A 36 -19.11 -7.46 -2.79
N GLN A 37 -19.20 -6.99 -4.04
CA GLN A 37 -18.07 -6.99 -4.97
C GLN A 37 -16.91 -6.12 -4.45
N THR A 38 -17.21 -4.98 -3.83
CA THR A 38 -16.22 -4.12 -3.18
C THR A 38 -15.58 -4.85 -2.01
N TYR A 39 -16.38 -5.49 -1.15
CA TYR A 39 -15.89 -6.28 -0.02
C TYR A 39 -14.93 -7.38 -0.47
N TYR A 40 -15.29 -8.20 -1.47
CA TYR A 40 -14.41 -9.26 -1.96
C TYR A 40 -13.18 -8.73 -2.68
N GLY A 41 -13.28 -7.59 -3.38
CA GLY A 41 -12.12 -6.90 -3.94
C GLY A 41 -11.13 -6.44 -2.87
N TRP A 42 -11.64 -5.91 -1.76
CA TRP A 42 -10.83 -5.59 -0.58
C TRP A 42 -10.26 -6.83 0.07
N LYS A 43 -11.05 -7.90 0.26
CA LYS A 43 -10.59 -9.16 0.84
C LYS A 43 -9.46 -9.79 0.02
N LYS A 44 -9.50 -9.70 -1.31
CA LYS A 44 -8.39 -10.16 -2.17
C LYS A 44 -7.10 -9.35 -1.98
N LYS A 45 -7.20 -8.06 -1.68
CA LYS A 45 -6.06 -7.15 -1.57
C LYS A 45 -5.49 -7.05 -0.15
N PHE A 46 -6.36 -7.09 0.86
CA PHE A 46 -6.05 -6.80 2.27
C PHE A 46 -6.45 -7.95 3.21
N GLY A 47 -7.13 -8.99 2.71
CA GLY A 47 -7.51 -10.14 3.54
C GLY A 47 -6.26 -10.88 4.04
N GLY A 48 -6.28 -11.25 5.31
CA GLY A 48 -5.13 -11.86 5.99
C GLY A 48 -4.05 -10.87 6.46
N MET A 49 -4.22 -9.56 6.23
CA MET A 49 -3.38 -8.52 6.84
C MET A 49 -4.04 -8.00 8.13
N GLU A 50 -3.28 -7.87 9.22
CA GLU A 50 -3.72 -7.06 10.36
C GLU A 50 -3.49 -5.56 10.06
N GLY A 51 -4.17 -4.66 10.78
CA GLY A 51 -3.98 -3.21 10.59
C GLY A 51 -2.51 -2.75 10.77
N SER A 52 -1.74 -3.46 11.60
CA SER A 52 -0.29 -3.31 11.76
C SER A 52 0.50 -3.65 10.49
N ASP A 53 0.08 -4.65 9.72
CA ASP A 53 0.72 -5.05 8.47
C ASP A 53 0.51 -3.97 7.39
N VAL A 54 -0.66 -3.33 7.37
CA VAL A 54 -0.95 -2.22 6.45
C VAL A 54 -0.08 -1.01 6.75
N ALA A 55 0.05 -0.64 8.03
CA ALA A 55 0.92 0.46 8.44
C ALA A 55 2.40 0.17 8.08
N ARG A 56 2.84 -1.08 8.30
CA ARG A 56 4.19 -1.52 7.93
C ARG A 56 4.40 -1.49 6.41
N LEU A 57 3.42 -1.93 5.62
CA LEU A 57 3.47 -1.89 4.16
C LEU A 57 3.63 -0.45 3.66
N ARG A 58 2.86 0.50 4.21
CA ARG A 58 2.97 1.93 3.87
C ARG A 58 4.33 2.54 4.20
N ALA A 59 4.86 2.21 5.36
CA ALA A 59 6.20 2.64 5.75
C ALA A 59 7.26 2.10 4.78
N LEU A 60 7.16 0.82 4.41
CA LEU A 60 8.06 0.18 3.45
C LEU A 60 7.94 0.77 2.04
N GLU A 61 6.73 1.04 1.55
CA GLU A 61 6.50 1.70 0.26
C GLU A 61 7.12 3.11 0.23
N THR A 62 6.97 3.87 1.31
CA THR A 62 7.51 5.22 1.46
C THR A 62 9.03 5.19 1.44
N GLU A 63 9.62 4.30 2.24
CA GLU A 63 11.07 4.16 2.31
C GLU A 63 11.65 3.63 0.99
N ASN A 64 10.98 2.69 0.32
CA ASN A 64 11.42 2.19 -0.98
C ASN A 64 11.46 3.31 -2.03
N ASN A 65 10.45 4.18 -2.04
CA ASN A 65 10.43 5.35 -2.94
C ASN A 65 11.56 6.33 -2.62
N ARG A 66 11.83 6.58 -1.33
CA ARG A 66 12.94 7.44 -0.88
C ARG A 66 14.28 6.87 -1.32
N LEU A 67 14.51 5.57 -1.10
CA LEU A 67 15.73 4.87 -1.47
C LEU A 67 15.95 4.85 -2.99
N LYS A 68 14.90 4.61 -3.77
CA LYS A 68 14.98 4.66 -5.24
C LYS A 68 15.40 6.04 -5.75
N ARG A 69 14.87 7.11 -5.15
CA ARG A 69 15.27 8.48 -5.51
C ARG A 69 16.74 8.74 -5.16
N ALA A 70 17.14 8.43 -3.93
CA ALA A 70 18.52 8.60 -3.49
C ALA A 70 19.51 7.80 -4.35
N LEU A 71 19.14 6.58 -4.75
CA LEU A 71 19.95 5.75 -5.66
C LEU A 71 20.06 6.40 -7.05
N ALA A 72 18.97 6.90 -7.61
CA ALA A 72 18.99 7.57 -8.91
C ALA A 72 19.90 8.80 -8.90
N ASP A 73 19.79 9.63 -7.85
CA ASP A 73 20.64 10.82 -7.67
C ASP A 73 22.13 10.42 -7.59
N ALA A 74 22.45 9.43 -6.74
CA ALA A 74 23.82 8.93 -6.59
C ALA A 74 24.38 8.31 -7.88
N MET A 75 23.56 7.61 -8.66
CA MET A 75 23.96 7.05 -9.96
C MET A 75 24.28 8.16 -10.96
N LEU A 76 23.49 9.23 -10.96
CA LEU A 76 23.67 10.37 -11.86
C LEU A 76 24.96 11.15 -11.51
N ASP A 77 25.20 11.41 -10.22
CA ASP A 77 26.45 11.99 -9.74
C ASP A 77 27.67 11.12 -10.12
N ASN A 78 27.57 9.80 -9.93
CA ASN A 78 28.64 8.87 -10.30
C ASN A 78 28.95 8.91 -11.80
N GLN A 79 27.91 9.00 -12.64
CA GLN A 79 28.07 9.12 -14.08
C GLN A 79 28.79 10.42 -14.46
N ILE A 80 28.38 11.56 -13.90
CA ILE A 80 29.02 12.86 -14.15
C ILE A 80 30.51 12.81 -13.74
N LEU A 81 30.81 12.26 -12.56
CA LEU A 81 32.19 12.14 -12.08
C LEU A 81 33.06 11.28 -13.00
N LYS A 82 32.51 10.16 -13.51
CA LYS A 82 33.19 9.30 -14.48
C LYS A 82 33.45 10.04 -15.80
N GLU A 83 32.47 10.78 -16.32
CA GLU A 83 32.63 11.56 -17.55
C GLU A 83 33.68 12.67 -17.41
N LEU A 84 33.68 13.38 -16.28
CA LEU A 84 34.70 14.40 -15.98
C LEU A 84 36.09 13.80 -15.89
N ASN A 85 36.23 12.62 -15.26
CA ASN A 85 37.51 11.95 -15.13
C ASN A 85 38.01 11.41 -16.48
N ALA A 86 37.11 10.92 -17.34
CA ALA A 86 37.44 10.46 -18.68
C ALA A 86 37.90 11.59 -19.62
N LYS A 87 37.43 12.83 -19.42
CA LYS A 87 37.83 14.01 -20.21
C LYS A 87 39.16 14.64 -19.78
N LYS A 88 39.72 14.23 -18.63
CA LYS A 88 40.97 14.80 -18.10
C LYS A 88 42.24 14.22 -18.73
N TRP A 89 42.11 13.18 -19.55
CA TRP A 89 43.19 12.47 -20.23
C TRP A 89 42.94 12.48 -21.74
#